data_AF-I3IEM7-F1
#
_entry.id   AF-I3IEM7-F1
#
_cell.length_a   1.000
_cell.length_b   1.000
_cell.length_c   1.000
_cell.angle_alpha   90.00
_cell.angle_beta   90.00
_cell.angle_gamma   90.00
#
_symmetry.space_group_name_H-M   'P 1'
#
loop_
_entity.id
_entity.type
_entity.pdbx_description
1 polymer ?
#
loop_
_entity_poly.entity_id
_entity_poly.type
_entity_poly.pdbx_seq_one_letter_code
_entity_poly.pdbx_strand_id
1 'polypeptide(L)'
;MEGYTISDGPVLNRLTATSVASGLFFAAQLLGSTALASDLSGAGSSALPLIQFSIKPRLCVLNAGEEVCRDELEVKWQSAAVRSLCLYQSDKTEPLRCWQEATQGEYQFELTASASTDFELREIDTGTAVSDQRFQVVYNDKKYRRARRNPWSFF
;
A
#
# COMPACT_ATOMS: atom_id res chain seq x y z
N MET A 1 14.66 34.76 -33.73
CA MET A 1 14.31 34.69 -32.30
C MET A 1 12.94 35.32 -32.15
N GLU A 2 11.93 34.74 -32.79
CA GLU A 2 11.10 33.64 -32.24
C GLU A 2 10.32 34.10 -31.01
N GLY A 3 9.16 34.70 -31.28
CA GLY A 3 8.08 34.85 -30.32
C GLY A 3 6.94 33.94 -30.78
N TYR A 4 6.79 32.79 -30.14
CA TYR A 4 5.69 31.85 -30.38
C TYR A 4 4.70 31.97 -29.22
N THR A 5 3.58 32.65 -29.48
CA THR A 5 2.46 32.73 -28.53
C THR A 5 1.47 31.63 -28.85
N ILE A 6 1.29 30.69 -27.92
CA ILE A 6 0.35 29.59 -28.01
C ILE A 6 -1.06 30.12 -27.75
N SER A 7 -1.97 29.78 -28.65
CA SER A 7 -3.38 30.16 -28.63
C SER A 7 -4.17 29.23 -27.71
N ASP A 8 -4.87 29.78 -26.72
CA ASP A 8 -5.89 29.08 -25.94
C ASP A 8 -7.14 28.83 -26.79
N GLY A 9 -7.54 27.55 -26.90
CA GLY A 9 -8.80 27.13 -27.52
C GLY A 9 -9.82 26.74 -26.44
N PRO A 10 -11.12 27.06 -26.60
CA PRO A 10 -12.14 26.73 -25.61
C PRO A 10 -12.62 25.28 -25.73
N VAL A 11 -12.72 24.59 -24.58
CA VAL A 11 -13.35 23.28 -24.47
C VAL A 11 -14.87 23.47 -24.37
N LEU A 12 -15.56 23.27 -25.48
CA LEU A 12 -16.99 23.02 -25.51
C LEU A 12 -17.21 21.56 -25.92
N ASN A 13 -17.74 20.76 -25.01
CA ASN A 13 -18.62 19.68 -25.44
C ASN A 13 -19.69 19.39 -24.37
N ARG A 14 -20.88 19.95 -24.60
CA ARG A 14 -22.14 19.43 -24.10
C ARG A 14 -22.72 18.58 -25.21
N LEU A 15 -22.94 17.29 -25.01
CA LEU A 15 -24.08 16.62 -25.63
C LEU A 15 -24.66 15.55 -24.70
N THR A 16 -25.95 15.72 -24.51
CA THR A 16 -26.96 14.96 -23.78
C THR A 16 -27.34 13.68 -24.53
N ALA A 17 -27.68 12.60 -23.81
CA ALA A 17 -28.41 11.44 -24.32
C ALA A 17 -29.36 10.94 -23.21
N THR A 18 -30.65 11.32 -23.23
CA THR A 18 -31.83 10.49 -23.61
C THR A 18 -31.96 9.16 -22.83
N SER A 19 -32.81 9.06 -21.81
CA SER A 19 -34.27 8.77 -21.85
C SER A 19 -34.65 7.42 -22.48
N VAL A 20 -35.01 6.44 -21.63
CA VAL A 20 -36.06 5.44 -21.95
C VAL A 20 -36.93 5.24 -20.71
N ALA A 21 -38.19 5.65 -20.84
CA ALA A 21 -39.28 5.29 -19.96
C ALA A 21 -39.77 3.88 -20.28
N SER A 22 -40.27 3.13 -19.29
CA SER A 22 -41.43 2.23 -19.45
C SER A 22 -41.79 1.51 -18.15
N GLY A 23 -43.09 1.51 -17.84
CA GLY A 23 -43.77 0.34 -17.28
C GLY A 23 -44.14 0.39 -15.81
N LEU A 24 -45.35 0.87 -15.52
CA LEU A 24 -46.05 0.70 -14.26
C LEU A 24 -46.70 -0.71 -14.15
N PHE A 25 -47.04 -1.06 -12.90
CA PHE A 25 -48.08 -2.00 -12.44
C PHE A 25 -47.88 -3.50 -12.71
N PHE A 26 -47.69 -4.27 -11.63
CA PHE A 26 -48.65 -5.33 -11.28
C PHE A 26 -48.75 -5.51 -9.76
N ALA A 27 -49.99 -5.66 -9.32
CA ALA A 27 -50.43 -5.63 -7.94
C ALA A 27 -50.32 -7.01 -7.26
N ALA A 28 -50.00 -6.95 -5.96
CA ALA A 28 -50.68 -7.58 -4.83
C ALA A 28 -50.85 -9.12 -4.73
N GLN A 29 -50.74 -9.56 -3.45
CA GLN A 29 -51.32 -10.77 -2.81
C GLN A 29 -50.49 -12.06 -2.91
N LEU A 30 -50.37 -12.94 -1.91
CA LEU A 30 -50.85 -13.05 -0.52
C LEU A 30 -49.98 -14.13 0.19
N LEU A 31 -49.79 -13.96 1.51
CA LEU A 31 -49.45 -14.94 2.56
C LEU A 31 -49.01 -16.35 2.15
N GLY A 32 -47.72 -16.66 2.37
CA GLY A 32 -47.19 -18.01 2.47
C GLY A 32 -46.06 -18.07 3.48
N SER A 33 -46.37 -18.38 4.74
CA SER A 33 -45.38 -18.58 5.80
C SER A 33 -44.55 -19.84 5.51
N THR A 34 -43.39 -19.66 4.89
CA THR A 34 -42.32 -20.68 4.92
C THR A 34 -41.30 -20.23 5.94
N ALA A 35 -41.20 -20.99 7.03
CA ALA A 35 -40.16 -20.83 8.03
C ALA A 35 -38.83 -21.26 7.40
N LEU A 36 -38.13 -20.33 6.77
CA LEU A 36 -36.75 -20.51 6.37
C LEU A 36 -35.89 -20.29 7.62
N ALA A 37 -35.60 -21.38 8.32
CA ALA A 37 -34.49 -21.42 9.26
C ALA A 37 -33.22 -21.09 8.44
N SER A 38 -32.74 -19.87 8.59
CA SER A 38 -31.49 -19.45 7.96
C SER A 38 -30.36 -20.05 8.79
N ASP A 39 -29.72 -21.07 8.24
CA ASP A 39 -28.47 -21.61 8.76
C ASP A 39 -27.49 -20.45 8.96
N LEU A 40 -27.06 -20.25 10.22
CA LEU A 40 -25.90 -19.43 10.55
C LEU A 40 -24.68 -20.17 10.01
N SER A 41 -24.42 -19.99 8.71
CA SER A 41 -23.16 -20.34 8.09
C SER A 41 -22.04 -19.65 8.87
N GLY A 42 -21.30 -20.45 9.63
CA GLY A 42 -20.11 -20.00 10.33
C GLY A 42 -19.25 -19.24 9.35
N ALA A 43 -18.90 -18.01 9.71
CA ALA A 43 -17.92 -17.22 9.00
C ALA A 43 -16.64 -18.07 8.90
N GLY A 44 -16.42 -18.66 7.73
CA GLY A 44 -15.15 -19.24 7.36
C GLY A 44 -14.16 -18.11 7.40
N SER A 45 -13.49 -17.96 8.54
CA SER A 45 -12.32 -17.10 8.65
C SER A 45 -11.30 -17.75 7.74
N SER A 46 -11.25 -17.29 6.49
CA SER A 46 -10.15 -17.53 5.57
C SER A 46 -8.93 -16.91 6.21
N ALA A 47 -8.33 -17.66 7.15
CA ALA A 47 -7.06 -17.32 7.74
C ALA A 47 -6.08 -17.26 6.58
N LEU A 48 -5.77 -16.04 6.13
CA LEU A 48 -4.75 -15.82 5.13
C LEU A 48 -3.49 -16.50 5.67
N PRO A 49 -2.85 -17.39 4.90
CA PRO A 49 -1.66 -18.08 5.36
C PRO A 49 -0.62 -17.03 5.74
N LEU A 50 -0.22 -17.09 7.01
CA LEU A 50 0.60 -16.07 7.63
C LEU A 50 2.00 -16.07 6.98
N ILE A 51 2.33 -14.98 6.29
CA ILE A 51 3.68 -14.71 5.78
C ILE A 51 4.43 -13.93 6.85
N GLN A 52 5.63 -14.39 7.19
CA GLN A 52 6.56 -13.64 8.03
C GLN A 52 7.49 -12.85 7.13
N PHE A 53 7.45 -11.53 7.20
CA PHE A 53 8.28 -10.63 6.40
C PHE A 53 9.04 -9.68 7.32
N SER A 54 10.34 -9.54 7.09
CA SER A 54 11.22 -8.69 7.89
C SER A 54 12.28 -8.01 7.04
N ILE A 55 12.64 -6.80 7.45
CA ILE A 55 13.72 -6.00 6.88
C ILE A 55 14.60 -5.52 8.03
N LYS A 56 15.92 -5.54 7.85
CA LYS A 56 16.90 -5.06 8.82
C LYS A 56 17.98 -4.24 8.11
N PRO A 57 18.41 -3.10 8.68
CA PRO A 57 17.76 -2.34 9.75
C PRO A 57 16.36 -1.81 9.37
N ARG A 58 15.57 -1.39 10.37
CA ARG A 58 14.23 -0.76 10.17
C ARG A 58 14.22 0.74 10.41
N LEU A 59 15.28 1.29 10.97
CA LEU A 59 15.39 2.69 11.36
C LEU A 59 16.79 3.18 11.03
N CYS A 60 16.85 4.31 10.35
CA CYS A 60 18.06 5.08 10.15
C CYS A 60 17.89 6.49 10.70
N VAL A 61 18.96 6.98 11.33
CA VAL A 61 18.97 8.27 12.00
C VAL A 61 20.01 9.15 11.33
N LEU A 62 19.56 10.19 10.63
CA LEU A 62 20.41 11.16 9.95
C LEU A 62 20.91 12.21 10.93
N ASN A 63 22.22 12.38 11.00
CA ASN A 63 22.87 13.39 11.83
C ASN A 63 22.89 14.75 11.12
N ALA A 64 23.30 15.79 11.87
CA ALA A 64 23.45 17.13 11.31
C ALA A 64 24.48 17.12 10.16
N GLY A 65 24.03 17.51 8.97
CA GLY A 65 24.85 17.50 7.74
C GLY A 65 24.65 16.26 6.85
N GLU A 66 23.93 15.25 7.31
CA GLU A 66 23.56 14.09 6.49
C GLU A 66 22.20 14.31 5.83
N GLU A 67 22.14 14.13 4.51
CA GLU A 67 20.91 14.31 3.72
C GLU A 67 20.24 12.98 3.34
N VAL A 68 21.01 11.90 3.31
CA VAL A 68 20.55 10.57 2.89
C VAL A 68 21.11 9.50 3.81
N CYS A 69 20.31 8.48 4.05
CA CYS A 69 20.75 7.27 4.70
C CYS A 69 21.39 6.37 3.65
N ARG A 70 22.54 5.76 3.95
CA ARG A 70 23.17 4.72 3.14
C ARG A 70 23.40 3.52 4.04
N ASP A 71 22.62 2.48 3.83
CA ASP A 71 22.67 1.25 4.63
C ASP A 71 22.48 0.04 3.72
N GLU A 72 23.10 -1.07 4.09
CA GLU A 72 22.81 -2.38 3.52
C GLU A 72 21.55 -2.95 4.20
N LEU A 73 20.50 -3.16 3.43
CA LEU A 73 19.27 -3.79 3.90
C LEU A 73 19.29 -5.29 3.66
N GLU A 74 19.00 -6.05 4.72
CA GLU A 74 18.71 -7.47 4.68
C GLU A 74 17.20 -7.69 4.74
N VAL A 75 16.68 -8.33 3.70
CA VAL A 75 15.28 -8.71 3.56
C VAL A 75 15.15 -10.21 3.74
N LYS A 76 14.22 -10.64 4.59
CA LYS A 76 13.86 -12.04 4.80
C LYS A 76 12.36 -12.23 4.82
N TRP A 77 11.91 -13.26 4.13
CA TRP A 77 10.53 -13.72 4.24
C TRP A 77 10.41 -15.23 4.32
N GLN A 78 9.34 -15.70 4.97
CA GLN A 78 9.02 -17.11 5.15
C GLN A 78 7.49 -17.31 5.11
N SER A 79 7.05 -18.46 4.60
CA SER A 79 5.66 -18.85 4.45
C SER A 79 5.51 -20.34 4.73
N ALA A 80 4.37 -20.74 5.31
CA ALA A 80 4.04 -22.15 5.49
C ALA A 80 3.71 -22.86 4.17
N ALA A 81 3.29 -22.11 3.15
CA ALA A 81 2.95 -22.62 1.82
C ALA A 81 3.95 -22.13 0.78
N VAL A 82 4.11 -22.92 -0.29
CA VAL A 82 4.86 -22.54 -1.49
C VAL A 82 4.19 -21.32 -2.14
N ARG A 83 4.99 -20.30 -2.46
CA ARG A 83 4.54 -18.99 -2.96
C ARG A 83 5.51 -18.48 -4.03
N SER A 84 4.98 -17.65 -4.91
CA SER A 84 5.74 -16.96 -5.95
C SER A 84 5.64 -15.47 -5.70
N LEU A 85 6.65 -14.89 -5.04
CA LEU A 85 6.62 -13.51 -4.52
C LEU A 85 7.71 -12.64 -5.13
N CYS A 86 7.41 -11.36 -5.30
CA CYS A 86 8.37 -10.32 -5.65
C CYS A 86 8.40 -9.23 -4.57
N LEU A 87 9.61 -8.79 -4.22
CA LEU A 87 9.88 -7.63 -3.38
C LEU A 87 9.84 -6.36 -4.22
N TYR A 88 9.06 -5.38 -3.77
CA TYR A 88 8.96 -4.05 -4.34
C TYR A 88 9.30 -2.99 -3.33
N GLN A 89 9.80 -1.86 -3.82
CA GLN A 89 9.71 -0.57 -3.13
C GLN A 89 8.37 0.08 -3.55
N SER A 90 7.56 0.57 -2.63
CA SER A 90 6.17 0.98 -2.94
C SER A 90 6.05 2.07 -4.01
N ASP A 91 7.08 2.90 -4.19
CA ASP A 91 7.18 3.97 -5.18
C ASP A 91 7.76 3.51 -6.53
N LYS A 92 8.14 2.23 -6.68
CA LYS A 92 8.74 1.67 -7.89
C LYS A 92 7.84 0.61 -8.53
N THR A 93 7.81 0.62 -9.85
CA THR A 93 7.09 -0.36 -10.67
C THR A 93 7.89 -1.64 -10.91
N GLU A 94 9.22 -1.56 -10.85
CA GLU A 94 10.10 -2.71 -11.06
C GLU A 94 10.38 -3.45 -9.74
N PRO A 95 10.33 -4.80 -9.75
CA PRO A 95 10.67 -5.58 -8.57
C PRO A 95 12.18 -5.52 -8.31
N LEU A 96 12.55 -5.44 -7.04
CA LEU A 96 13.95 -5.53 -6.60
C LEU A 96 14.45 -6.98 -6.69
N ARG A 97 13.61 -7.95 -6.33
CA ARG A 97 13.93 -9.38 -6.35
C ARG A 97 12.65 -10.20 -6.39
N CYS A 98 12.67 -11.31 -7.12
CA CYS A 98 11.59 -12.29 -7.13
C CYS A 98 12.09 -13.68 -6.74
N TRP A 99 11.19 -14.45 -6.14
CA TRP A 99 11.35 -15.86 -5.78
C TRP A 99 10.12 -16.60 -6.29
N GLN A 100 10.33 -17.65 -7.09
CA GLN A 100 9.27 -18.47 -7.65
C GLN A 100 9.23 -19.82 -6.93
N GLU A 101 8.03 -20.31 -6.66
CA GLU A 101 7.80 -21.62 -6.04
C GLU A 101 8.65 -21.88 -4.78
N ALA A 102 8.74 -20.87 -3.91
CA ALA A 102 9.56 -20.92 -2.71
C ALA A 102 8.70 -20.81 -1.43
N THR A 103 9.21 -21.32 -0.32
CA THR A 103 8.63 -21.10 1.03
C THR A 103 9.37 -20.03 1.81
N GLN A 104 10.53 -19.58 1.34
CA GLN A 104 11.35 -18.56 1.97
C GLN A 104 12.20 -17.83 0.94
N GLY A 105 12.67 -16.63 1.30
CA GLY A 105 13.61 -15.88 0.49
C GLY A 105 14.43 -14.91 1.33
N GLU A 106 15.65 -14.66 0.85
CA GLU A 106 16.58 -13.68 1.42
C GLU A 106 17.17 -12.83 0.30
N TYR A 107 17.32 -11.53 0.56
CA TYR A 107 17.93 -10.59 -0.36
C TYR A 107 18.63 -9.46 0.40
N GLN A 108 19.83 -9.12 -0.03
CA GLN A 108 20.62 -8.02 0.53
C GLN A 108 20.90 -7.01 -0.57
N PHE A 109 20.73 -5.73 -0.26
CA PHE A 109 21.01 -4.63 -1.20
C PHE A 109 21.30 -3.32 -0.48
N GLU A 110 22.07 -2.47 -1.13
CA GLU A 110 22.35 -1.10 -0.68
C GLU A 110 21.13 -0.21 -0.90
N LEU A 111 20.64 0.43 0.16
CA LEU A 111 19.59 1.44 0.11
C LEU A 111 20.20 2.82 0.29
N THR A 112 19.85 3.75 -0.61
CA THR A 112 20.04 5.19 -0.39
C THR A 112 18.68 5.88 -0.27
N ALA A 113 18.34 6.40 0.90
CA ALA A 113 17.02 7.00 1.16
C ALA A 113 17.10 8.30 1.99
N SER A 114 16.49 9.38 1.51
CA SER A 114 16.32 10.65 2.25
C SER A 114 15.03 10.71 3.07
N ALA A 115 14.12 9.77 2.83
CA ALA A 115 12.81 9.67 3.48
C ALA A 115 12.50 8.22 3.83
N SER A 116 11.52 8.03 4.70
CA SER A 116 11.06 6.69 5.07
C SER A 116 10.43 5.99 3.86
N THR A 117 10.80 4.74 3.63
CA THR A 117 10.46 3.96 2.44
C THR A 117 9.69 2.71 2.85
N ASP A 118 8.63 2.40 2.11
CA ASP A 118 7.86 1.17 2.27
C ASP A 118 8.30 0.12 1.25
N PHE A 119 8.31 -1.12 1.71
CA PHE A 119 8.61 -2.30 0.93
C PHE A 119 7.45 -3.28 1.03
N GLU A 120 7.14 -3.92 -0.08
CA GLU A 120 6.00 -4.83 -0.19
C GLU A 120 6.43 -6.15 -0.82
N LEU A 121 5.89 -7.25 -0.30
CA LEU A 121 5.88 -8.52 -1.00
C LEU A 121 4.57 -8.63 -1.76
N ARG A 122 4.66 -8.85 -3.06
CA ARG A 122 3.51 -9.04 -3.96
C ARG A 122 3.56 -10.41 -4.60
N GLU A 123 2.41 -11.06 -4.72
CA GLU A 123 2.28 -12.31 -5.49
C GLU A 123 2.53 -12.05 -6.97
N ILE A 124 3.29 -12.92 -7.63
CA ILE A 124 3.63 -12.80 -9.06
C ILE A 124 2.37 -12.94 -9.92
N ASP A 125 1.50 -13.89 -9.58
CA ASP A 125 0.34 -14.24 -10.40
C ASP A 125 -0.75 -13.17 -10.36
N THR A 126 -0.97 -12.55 -9.19
CA THR A 126 -2.09 -11.62 -8.96
C THR A 126 -1.64 -10.17 -8.79
N GLY A 127 -0.34 -9.91 -8.58
CA GLY A 127 0.19 -8.60 -8.22
C GLY A 127 -0.24 -8.09 -6.85
N THR A 128 -0.95 -8.91 -6.06
CA THR A 128 -1.52 -8.48 -4.78
C THR A 128 -0.45 -8.40 -3.70
N ALA A 129 -0.40 -7.28 -2.98
CA ALA A 129 0.47 -7.13 -1.80
C ALA A 129 -0.02 -8.03 -0.66
N VAL A 130 0.84 -8.92 -0.18
CA VAL A 130 0.54 -9.90 0.87
C VAL A 130 1.19 -9.56 2.21
N SER A 131 2.23 -8.72 2.21
CA SER A 131 2.85 -8.19 3.41
C SER A 131 3.66 -6.94 3.08
N ASP A 132 3.77 -6.01 4.02
CA ASP A 132 4.59 -4.80 3.92
C ASP A 132 5.54 -4.64 5.10
N GLN A 133 6.60 -3.84 4.90
CA GLN A 133 7.53 -3.41 5.93
C GLN A 133 8.02 -1.99 5.62
N ARG A 134 8.13 -1.16 6.66
CA ARG A 134 8.64 0.20 6.56
C ARG A 134 10.07 0.33 7.07
N PHE A 135 10.94 0.94 6.26
CA PHE A 135 12.23 1.47 6.65
C PHE A 135 12.06 2.96 7.03
N GLN A 136 12.28 3.29 8.30
CA GLN A 136 12.08 4.63 8.82
C GLN A 136 13.37 5.45 8.75
N VAL A 137 13.27 6.68 8.27
CA VAL A 137 14.34 7.67 8.29
C VAL A 137 13.93 8.80 9.22
N VAL A 138 14.76 9.09 10.22
CA VAL A 138 14.52 10.15 11.22
C VAL A 138 15.71 11.10 11.26
N TYR A 139 15.45 12.40 11.33
CA TYR A 139 16.50 13.41 11.46
C TYR A 139 16.82 13.70 12.93
N ASN A 140 18.08 13.53 13.31
CA ASN A 140 18.63 13.86 14.63
C ASN A 140 19.18 15.30 14.69
N ASP A 141 18.39 16.26 14.22
CA ASP A 141 18.74 17.68 14.34
C ASP A 141 17.88 18.36 15.40
N LYS A 142 18.51 19.19 16.24
CA LYS A 142 17.82 20.05 17.21
C LYS A 142 16.78 20.94 16.54
N LYS A 143 17.00 21.38 15.28
CA LYS A 143 16.01 22.18 14.53
C LYS A 143 14.70 21.44 14.25
N TYR A 144 14.76 20.11 14.10
CA TYR A 144 13.60 19.27 13.83
C TYR A 144 13.03 18.63 15.12
N ARG A 145 13.71 18.78 16.26
CA ARG A 145 13.19 18.35 17.57
C ARG A 145 12.18 19.37 18.08
N ARG A 146 10.93 18.92 18.27
CA ARG A 146 9.93 19.71 19.00
C ARG A 146 10.44 20.00 20.41
N ALA A 147 10.57 21.28 20.76
CA ALA A 147 10.91 21.69 22.12
C ALA A 147 9.84 21.13 23.08
N ARG A 148 10.26 20.40 24.11
CA ARG A 148 9.33 19.95 25.15
C ARG A 148 8.93 21.18 25.96
N ARG A 149 7.64 21.54 25.93
CA ARG A 149 7.12 22.54 26.86
C ARG A 149 7.29 21.99 28.27
N ASN A 150 7.77 22.82 29.18
CA ASN A 150 7.84 22.45 30.58
C ASN A 150 6.41 22.16 31.06
N PRO A 151 6.08 20.98 31.59
CA PRO A 151 4.73 20.69 32.07
C PRO A 151 4.27 21.63 33.20
N TRP A 152 5.20 22.40 33.80
CA TRP A 152 4.92 23.39 34.83
C TRP A 152 4.83 24.84 34.31
N SER A 153 4.98 25.11 33.01
CA SER A 153 4.75 26.46 32.46
C SER A 153 3.25 26.64 32.16
N PHE A 154 2.49 27.08 33.17
CA PHE A 154 1.05 27.41 33.07
C PHE A 154 0.78 28.90 32.79
N PHE A 155 1.78 29.67 32.35
CA PHE A 155 1.67 31.11 32.10
C PHE A 155 2.01 31.45 30.65
#